data_AF-A0A5M8P4T6-F1
#
_entry.id   AF-A0A5M8P4T6-F1
#
_cell.length_a   1.000
_cell.length_b   1.000
_cell.length_c   1.000
_cell.angle_alpha   90.00
_cell.angle_beta   90.00
_cell.angle_gamma   90.00
#
_symmetry.space_group_name_H-M   'P 1'
#
loop_
_entity.id
_entity.type
_entity.pdbx_description
1 polymer ?
#
loop_
_entity_poly.entity_id
_entity_poly.type
_entity_poly.pdbx_seq_one_letter_code
_entity_poly.pdbx_strand_id
1 'polypeptide(L)'
;MKRLTGIGLLLLFCAVWTTNAQRTTSLKINEVLVINDDNFMDDYGKKYPWIEIYNSSPGTVNVAGCFLTNDINKPKMYMVPKGDVLTKISPNQHVLFWADDKATRGTFHLNFTLDSLKPNFIALFDSDGRTLIDSITVPAGQQADISYGLIEDGWDQKRLEEELRLNSGYIEKKGDKLWIYFEKVTPSSNNKILETNEKIDNFKENDRTGVGMTLTAMGVVFVGLLLLFLIFKSIGRIAVGLTHRRVMKTAGVTKEQAKGISEQSGDVYAAIAMAIYEATELHDEENTILTIKNAARHYSPWSSKIYTLREAPKR
;
A
#
# COMPACT_ATOMS: atom_id res chain seq x y z
N MET A 1 -31.01 34.12 12.49
CA MET A 1 -31.26 34.00 11.04
C MET A 1 -29.92 33.87 10.32
N LYS A 2 -29.72 32.77 9.56
CA LYS A 2 -28.84 32.57 8.37
C LYS A 2 -27.33 32.86 8.56
N ARG A 3 -26.44 31.87 8.74
CA ARG A 3 -25.78 30.92 7.78
C ARG A 3 -24.73 31.55 6.84
N LEU A 4 -23.62 30.79 6.64
CA LEU A 4 -22.54 30.87 5.63
C LEU A 4 -21.40 31.86 5.97
N THR A 5 -20.10 31.54 6.03
CA THR A 5 -19.22 30.59 5.30
C THR A 5 -18.06 30.15 6.24
N GLY A 6 -17.39 28.99 6.17
CA GLY A 6 -17.29 27.97 5.14
C GLY A 6 -15.90 27.92 4.51
N ILE A 7 -15.00 27.12 5.09
CA ILE A 7 -13.92 26.34 4.41
C ILE A 7 -12.62 27.07 4.01
N GLY A 8 -11.49 26.56 4.54
CA GLY A 8 -10.35 26.22 3.69
C GLY A 8 -9.10 27.09 3.74
N LEU A 9 -8.43 27.21 4.89
CA LEU A 9 -6.99 27.52 4.88
C LEU A 9 -6.21 26.21 4.68
N LEU A 10 -6.28 25.67 3.46
CA LEU A 10 -5.50 24.49 3.08
C LEU A 10 -4.06 24.97 2.86
N LEU A 11 -3.19 24.56 3.79
CA LEU A 11 -1.75 24.71 3.75
C LEU A 11 -1.21 24.42 2.36
N LEU A 12 -0.79 25.48 1.66
CA LEU A 12 0.03 25.39 0.46
C LEU A 12 1.47 25.10 0.91
N PHE A 13 1.67 23.92 1.48
CA PHE A 13 3.00 23.34 1.60
C PHE A 13 3.37 22.91 0.18
N CYS A 14 3.88 23.85 -0.61
CA CYS A 14 4.71 23.51 -1.75
C CYS A 14 5.92 22.77 -1.19
N ALA A 15 5.78 21.46 -0.99
CA ALA A 15 6.90 20.57 -0.97
C ALA A 15 7.58 20.79 -2.31
N VAL A 16 8.67 21.56 -2.29
CA VAL A 16 9.68 21.50 -3.32
C VAL A 16 10.20 20.08 -3.23
N TRP A 17 9.54 19.16 -3.94
CA TRP A 17 10.12 17.90 -4.29
C TRP A 17 11.36 18.29 -5.09
N THR A 18 12.52 18.19 -4.46
CA THR A 18 13.77 18.16 -5.19
C THR A 18 13.63 17.02 -6.16
N THR A 19 13.32 17.33 -7.42
CA THR A 19 13.43 16.36 -8.50
C THR A 19 14.89 15.97 -8.49
N ASN A 20 15.20 14.80 -7.90
CA ASN A 20 16.52 14.20 -8.02
C ASN A 20 16.72 14.02 -9.51
N ALA A 21 17.49 14.94 -10.09
CA ALA A 21 17.84 14.92 -11.49
C ALA A 21 18.42 13.54 -11.81
N GLN A 22 18.10 13.04 -13.01
CA GLN A 22 18.67 11.84 -13.60
C GLN A 22 20.20 11.97 -13.63
N ARG A 23 20.90 11.50 -12.60
CA ARG A 23 22.36 11.57 -12.53
C ARG A 23 22.95 10.22 -12.92
N THR A 24 23.81 10.24 -13.93
CA THR A 24 24.68 9.12 -14.32
C THR A 24 25.57 8.67 -13.16
N THR A 25 25.82 9.53 -12.16
CA THR A 25 26.53 9.19 -10.92
C THR A 25 25.88 8.08 -10.08
N SER A 26 24.62 7.74 -10.36
CA SER A 26 23.91 6.62 -9.71
C SER A 26 24.11 5.27 -10.42
N LEU A 27 24.81 5.24 -11.55
CA LEU A 27 25.22 3.99 -12.16
C LEU A 27 26.40 3.40 -11.38
N LYS A 28 26.36 2.09 -11.14
CA LYS A 28 27.36 1.35 -10.38
C LYS A 28 27.77 0.10 -11.14
N ILE A 29 29.04 -0.26 -11.12
CA ILE A 29 29.49 -1.56 -11.62
C ILE A 29 29.03 -2.60 -10.58
N ASN A 30 28.31 -3.62 -11.03
CA ASN A 30 27.59 -4.54 -10.14
C ASN A 30 28.24 -5.92 -10.05
N GLU A 31 28.55 -6.50 -11.20
CA GLU A 31 29.08 -7.85 -11.33
C GLU A 31 29.96 -7.94 -12.58
N VAL A 32 31.05 -8.70 -12.52
CA VAL A 32 31.98 -8.89 -13.63
C VAL A 32 32.39 -10.36 -13.74
N LEU A 33 32.26 -10.91 -14.94
CA LEU A 33 32.75 -12.24 -15.29
C LEU A 33 33.84 -12.13 -16.36
N VAL A 34 35.03 -12.63 -16.04
CA VAL A 34 36.24 -12.61 -16.88
C VAL A 34 36.38 -13.90 -17.68
N ILE A 35 36.07 -15.06 -17.10
CA ILE A 35 36.12 -16.36 -17.76
C ILE A 35 34.72 -16.96 -17.81
N ASN A 36 34.16 -17.07 -19.02
CA ASN A 36 32.82 -17.56 -19.27
C ASN A 36 32.89 -18.78 -20.20
N ASP A 37 32.86 -19.97 -19.62
CA ASP A 37 33.01 -21.24 -20.34
C ASP A 37 31.65 -21.95 -20.50
N ASP A 38 30.82 -21.95 -19.46
CA ASP A 38 29.49 -22.55 -19.47
C ASP A 38 28.37 -21.73 -18.82
N ASN A 39 28.45 -20.40 -18.95
CA ASN A 39 27.45 -19.49 -18.41
C ASN A 39 26.68 -18.74 -19.53
N PHE A 40 26.31 -17.49 -19.25
CA PHE A 40 25.48 -16.62 -20.08
C PHE A 40 26.08 -16.38 -21.47
N MET A 41 25.25 -16.46 -22.50
CA MET A 41 25.65 -16.26 -23.90
C MET A 41 25.12 -14.92 -24.43
N ASP A 42 25.87 -14.32 -25.35
CA ASP A 42 25.44 -13.16 -26.11
C ASP A 42 24.39 -13.52 -27.18
N ASP A 43 23.86 -12.49 -27.84
CA ASP A 43 22.86 -12.63 -28.91
C ASP A 43 23.40 -13.37 -30.16
N TYR A 44 24.71 -13.62 -30.22
CA TYR A 44 25.40 -14.35 -31.28
C TYR A 44 25.74 -15.80 -30.87
N GLY A 45 25.27 -16.26 -29.71
CA GLY A 45 25.51 -17.60 -29.19
C GLY A 45 26.96 -17.82 -28.76
N LYS A 46 27.67 -16.75 -28.38
CA LYS A 46 29.04 -16.79 -27.88
C LYS A 46 29.08 -16.49 -26.40
N LYS A 47 30.03 -17.13 -25.72
CA LYS A 47 30.31 -16.90 -24.31
C LYS A 47 31.52 -15.98 -24.24
N TYR A 48 31.28 -14.75 -23.83
CA TYR A 48 32.31 -13.74 -23.67
C TYR A 48 32.36 -13.25 -22.23
N PRO A 49 33.48 -12.65 -21.81
CA PRO A 49 33.53 -11.90 -20.58
C PRO A 49 32.51 -10.77 -20.64
N TRP A 50 32.00 -10.35 -19.48
CA TRP A 50 31.02 -9.28 -19.42
C TRP A 50 31.11 -8.48 -18.13
N ILE A 51 30.57 -7.27 -18.20
CA ILE A 51 30.54 -6.27 -17.14
C ILE A 51 29.09 -5.84 -16.99
N GLU A 52 28.54 -5.96 -15.80
CA GLU A 52 27.20 -5.53 -15.47
C GLU A 52 27.22 -4.17 -14.76
N ILE A 53 26.31 -3.29 -15.16
CA ILE A 53 26.08 -1.99 -14.58
C ILE A 53 24.66 -1.94 -14.04
N TYR A 54 24.52 -1.49 -12.80
CA TYR A 54 23.26 -1.32 -12.11
C TYR A 54 22.91 0.15 -11.92
N ASN A 55 21.63 0.49 -12.08
CA ASN A 55 21.10 1.80 -11.73
C ASN A 55 20.53 1.80 -10.31
N SER A 56 21.27 2.40 -9.37
CA SER A 56 20.84 2.51 -7.96
C SER A 56 19.89 3.68 -7.68
N SER A 57 19.52 4.46 -8.69
CA SER A 57 18.59 5.57 -8.50
C SER A 57 17.12 5.13 -8.55
N PRO A 58 16.20 5.88 -7.91
CA PRO A 58 14.76 5.65 -8.02
C PRO A 58 14.17 6.10 -9.37
N GLY A 59 15.00 6.62 -10.29
CA GLY A 59 14.59 7.10 -11.62
C GLY A 59 15.27 6.30 -12.73
N THR A 60 14.78 6.41 -13.97
CA THR A 60 15.48 5.84 -15.13
C THR A 60 16.75 6.63 -15.42
N VAL A 61 17.89 5.97 -15.57
CA VAL A 61 19.18 6.61 -15.93
C VAL A 61 19.62 6.13 -17.30
N ASN A 62 20.05 7.06 -18.16
CA ASN A 62 20.54 6.74 -19.49
C ASN A 62 22.07 6.61 -19.46
N VAL A 63 22.60 5.43 -19.78
CA VAL A 63 24.04 5.18 -19.87
C VAL A 63 24.63 5.61 -21.22
N ALA A 64 23.80 5.95 -22.21
CA ALA A 64 24.27 6.41 -23.51
C ALA A 64 25.20 7.63 -23.40
N GLY A 65 26.31 7.60 -24.14
CA GLY A 65 27.34 8.63 -24.11
C GLY A 65 28.34 8.52 -22.96
N CYS A 66 28.09 7.69 -21.94
CA CYS A 66 29.09 7.35 -20.93
C CYS A 66 30.25 6.57 -21.58
N PHE A 67 31.39 6.54 -20.91
CA PHE A 67 32.56 5.81 -21.38
C PHE A 67 32.92 4.66 -20.45
N LEU A 68 33.16 3.49 -21.02
CA LEU A 68 33.75 2.33 -20.35
C LEU A 68 35.22 2.19 -20.75
N THR A 69 36.06 1.84 -19.79
CA THR A 69 37.47 1.58 -20.04
C THR A 69 38.03 0.52 -19.11
N ASN A 70 39.02 -0.22 -19.60
CA ASN A 70 39.87 -1.09 -18.79
C ASN A 70 41.31 -0.54 -18.61
N ASP A 71 41.56 0.71 -19.05
CA ASP A 71 42.85 1.39 -18.94
C ASP A 71 42.63 2.81 -18.39
N ILE A 72 43.17 3.05 -17.19
CA ILE A 72 43.05 4.35 -16.49
C ILE A 72 43.62 5.52 -17.31
N ASN A 73 44.57 5.25 -18.21
CA ASN A 73 45.19 6.26 -19.06
C ASN A 73 44.34 6.56 -20.31
N LYS A 74 43.29 5.78 -20.56
CA LYS A 74 42.37 5.91 -21.70
C LYS A 74 40.92 5.98 -21.21
N PRO A 75 40.50 7.08 -20.54
CA PRO A 75 39.14 7.20 -19.99
C PRO A 75 38.02 7.18 -21.04
N LYS A 76 38.36 7.37 -22.33
CA LYS A 76 37.40 7.43 -23.46
C LYS A 76 37.51 6.22 -24.39
N MET A 77 37.80 5.03 -23.85
CA MET A 77 38.08 3.84 -24.65
C MET A 77 36.85 3.36 -25.43
N TYR A 78 35.75 3.03 -24.74
CA TYR A 78 34.48 2.70 -25.36
C TYR A 78 33.43 3.74 -25.01
N MET A 79 32.86 4.43 -26.01
CA MET A 79 31.70 5.29 -25.80
C MET A 79 30.43 4.48 -26.03
N VAL A 80 29.52 4.44 -25.05
CA VAL A 80 28.22 3.81 -25.23
C VAL A 80 27.44 4.58 -26.32
N PRO A 81 27.04 3.93 -27.43
CA PRO A 81 26.32 4.60 -28.50
C PRO A 81 25.05 5.31 -28.03
N LYS A 82 24.72 6.42 -28.68
CA LYS A 82 23.49 7.19 -28.42
C LYS A 82 22.37 6.73 -29.35
N GLY A 83 21.14 6.75 -28.85
CA GLY A 83 19.93 6.52 -29.66
C GLY A 83 19.30 5.14 -29.49
N ASP A 84 19.98 4.21 -28.83
CA ASP A 84 19.40 2.93 -28.42
C ASP A 84 18.44 3.13 -27.23
N VAL A 85 17.32 2.43 -27.23
CA VAL A 85 16.32 2.50 -26.14
C VAL A 85 16.78 1.71 -24.92
N LEU A 86 17.58 0.65 -25.12
CA LEU A 86 18.07 -0.24 -24.08
C LEU A 86 19.13 0.42 -23.20
N THR A 87 19.71 1.55 -23.61
CA THR A 87 20.63 2.33 -22.76
C THR A 87 19.91 3.08 -21.64
N LYS A 88 18.56 3.12 -21.66
CA LYS A 88 17.75 3.69 -20.57
C LYS A 88 17.47 2.60 -19.54
N ILE A 89 18.28 2.59 -18.49
CA ILE A 89 18.19 1.62 -17.41
C ILE A 89 17.12 2.11 -16.42
N SER A 90 16.06 1.32 -16.26
CA SER A 90 14.98 1.61 -15.32
C SER A 90 15.47 1.65 -13.86
N PRO A 91 14.68 2.20 -12.92
CA PRO A 91 15.07 2.23 -11.51
C PRO A 91 15.36 0.81 -10.98
N ASN A 92 16.48 0.64 -10.28
CA ASN A 92 16.89 -0.65 -9.70
C ASN A 92 16.95 -1.78 -10.73
N GLN A 93 17.49 -1.49 -11.91
CA GLN A 93 17.68 -2.46 -12.99
C GLN A 93 19.12 -2.45 -13.48
N HIS A 94 19.46 -3.49 -14.23
CA HIS A 94 20.79 -3.80 -14.70
C HIS A 94 20.90 -3.67 -16.22
N VAL A 95 22.12 -3.51 -16.69
CA VAL A 95 22.48 -3.66 -18.10
C VAL A 95 23.84 -4.33 -18.19
N LEU A 96 24.00 -5.22 -19.17
CA LEU A 96 25.19 -6.03 -19.35
C LEU A 96 25.95 -5.58 -20.60
N PHE A 97 27.27 -5.48 -20.49
CA PHE A 97 28.19 -5.17 -21.57
C PHE A 97 29.16 -6.33 -21.81
N TRP A 98 29.22 -6.84 -23.04
CA TRP A 98 30.13 -7.90 -23.46
C TRP A 98 31.52 -7.33 -23.76
N ALA A 99 32.54 -7.78 -23.02
CA ALA A 99 33.92 -7.40 -23.23
C ALA A 99 34.58 -8.33 -24.28
N ASP A 100 34.16 -8.20 -25.53
CA ASP A 100 34.50 -9.13 -26.63
C ASP A 100 35.38 -8.52 -27.74
N ASP A 101 35.72 -7.24 -27.65
CA ASP A 101 36.43 -6.49 -28.71
C ASP A 101 35.70 -6.54 -30.07
N LYS A 102 34.36 -6.47 -30.04
CA LYS A 102 33.49 -6.45 -31.23
C LYS A 102 32.44 -5.36 -31.16
N ALA A 103 32.84 -4.11 -30.96
CA ALA A 103 31.94 -2.94 -30.93
C ALA A 103 30.98 -2.81 -32.14
N THR A 104 31.26 -3.44 -33.28
CA THR A 104 30.35 -3.49 -34.44
C THR A 104 29.13 -4.40 -34.26
N ARG A 105 29.08 -5.22 -33.20
CA ARG A 105 27.98 -6.16 -32.91
C ARG A 105 26.77 -5.52 -32.22
N GLY A 106 26.91 -4.30 -31.71
CA GLY A 106 25.81 -3.56 -31.10
C GLY A 106 26.26 -2.68 -29.94
N THR A 107 25.32 -1.93 -29.37
CA THR A 107 25.52 -0.96 -28.29
C THR A 107 26.23 -1.53 -27.06
N PHE A 108 26.01 -2.82 -26.78
CA PHE A 108 26.50 -3.50 -25.57
C PHE A 108 27.72 -4.38 -25.80
N HIS A 109 28.35 -4.33 -26.98
CA HIS A 109 29.62 -5.01 -27.24
C HIS A 109 30.77 -4.00 -27.16
N LEU A 110 31.75 -4.25 -26.30
CA LEU A 110 32.86 -3.35 -26.04
C LEU A 110 33.95 -3.50 -27.10
N ASN A 111 34.87 -2.52 -27.16
CA ASN A 111 36.06 -2.54 -28.02
C ASN A 111 37.32 -2.98 -27.25
N PHE A 112 37.14 -3.75 -26.19
CA PHE A 112 38.22 -4.34 -25.40
C PHE A 112 37.74 -5.64 -24.75
N THR A 113 38.70 -6.45 -24.33
CA THR A 113 38.48 -7.69 -23.58
C THR A 113 39.03 -7.59 -22.16
N LEU A 114 38.76 -8.61 -21.34
CA LEU A 114 39.34 -8.78 -20.01
C LEU A 114 40.42 -9.88 -20.05
N ASP A 115 41.47 -9.73 -19.23
CA ASP A 115 42.61 -10.65 -19.15
C ASP A 115 42.48 -11.53 -17.89
N SER A 116 42.39 -12.85 -18.04
CA SER A 116 42.26 -13.77 -16.90
C SER A 116 43.51 -13.87 -16.02
N LEU A 117 44.68 -13.55 -16.57
CA LEU A 117 45.98 -13.71 -15.90
C LEU A 117 46.41 -12.47 -15.13
N LYS A 118 45.71 -11.34 -15.29
CA LYS A 118 46.06 -10.06 -14.68
C LYS A 118 44.87 -9.41 -14.00
N PRO A 119 45.09 -8.50 -13.03
CA PRO A 119 44.01 -7.69 -12.49
C PRO A 119 43.41 -6.81 -13.58
N ASN A 120 42.09 -6.76 -13.66
CA ASN A 120 41.37 -5.93 -14.63
C ASN A 120 40.82 -4.70 -13.95
N PHE A 121 41.45 -3.55 -14.19
CA PHE A 121 40.83 -2.27 -13.86
C PHE A 121 39.64 -2.05 -14.79
N ILE A 122 38.51 -1.59 -14.25
CA ILE A 122 37.32 -1.23 -15.02
C ILE A 122 36.79 0.08 -14.45
N ALA A 123 36.51 1.04 -15.32
CA ALA A 123 35.92 2.31 -14.91
C ALA A 123 34.82 2.75 -15.86
N LEU A 124 33.80 3.38 -15.26
CA LEU A 124 32.71 4.06 -15.92
C LEU A 124 32.90 5.57 -15.72
N PHE A 125 33.01 6.30 -16.83
CA PHE A 125 33.07 7.75 -16.86
C PHE A 125 31.77 8.34 -17.43
N ASP A 126 31.41 9.53 -16.95
CA ASP A 126 30.27 10.27 -17.47
C ASP A 126 30.49 10.72 -18.92
N SER A 127 29.45 11.31 -19.52
CA SER A 127 29.45 11.77 -20.91
C SER A 127 30.49 12.83 -21.29
N ASP A 128 31.14 13.46 -20.30
CA ASP A 128 32.31 14.33 -20.51
C ASP A 128 33.61 13.55 -20.75
N GLY A 129 33.61 12.26 -20.40
CA GLY A 129 34.73 11.33 -20.33
C GLY A 129 35.89 11.82 -19.46
N ARG A 130 35.56 12.52 -18.37
CA ARG A 130 36.49 13.01 -17.33
C ARG A 130 35.98 12.72 -15.93
N THR A 131 34.68 12.87 -15.72
CA THR A 131 34.04 12.63 -14.42
C THR A 131 33.92 11.13 -14.20
N LEU A 132 34.65 10.61 -13.21
CA LEU A 132 34.55 9.21 -12.81
C LEU A 132 33.21 8.97 -12.10
N ILE A 133 32.41 8.04 -12.62
CA ILE A 133 31.15 7.60 -12.01
C ILE A 133 31.44 6.48 -11.01
N ASP A 134 32.11 5.42 -11.48
CA ASP A 134 32.45 4.27 -10.68
C ASP A 134 33.66 3.53 -11.25
N SER A 135 34.38 2.80 -10.41
CA SER A 135 35.53 1.99 -10.83
C SER A 135 35.78 0.83 -9.89
N ILE A 136 36.25 -0.27 -10.45
CA ILE A 136 36.61 -1.48 -9.70
C ILE A 136 37.90 -2.06 -10.27
N THR A 137 38.58 -2.90 -9.50
CA THR A 137 39.68 -3.74 -10.01
C THR A 137 39.35 -5.20 -9.70
N VAL A 138 39.06 -5.99 -10.74
CA VAL A 138 38.85 -7.44 -10.60
C VAL A 138 40.22 -8.08 -10.37
N PRO A 139 40.40 -8.90 -9.32
CA PRO A 139 41.66 -9.61 -9.12
C PRO A 139 41.95 -10.60 -10.27
N ALA A 140 43.24 -10.89 -10.48
CA ALA A 140 43.67 -11.90 -11.43
C ALA A 140 43.26 -13.32 -10.99
N GLY A 141 43.20 -14.25 -11.94
CA GLY A 141 43.01 -15.66 -11.64
C GLY A 141 41.59 -16.01 -11.19
N GLN A 142 40.60 -15.26 -11.68
CA GLN A 142 39.20 -15.66 -11.54
C GLN A 142 39.01 -17.06 -12.16
N GLN A 143 38.28 -17.93 -11.47
CA GLN A 143 37.96 -19.26 -11.99
C GLN A 143 36.87 -19.16 -13.06
N ALA A 144 36.79 -20.15 -13.95
CA ALA A 144 35.75 -20.22 -14.97
C ALA A 144 34.36 -20.20 -14.31
N ASP A 145 33.46 -19.41 -14.89
CA ASP A 145 32.05 -19.29 -14.49
C ASP A 145 31.83 -18.86 -13.03
N ILE A 146 32.83 -18.22 -12.42
CA ILE A 146 32.74 -17.59 -11.11
C ILE A 146 32.89 -16.08 -11.32
N SER A 147 31.84 -15.30 -11.08
CA SER A 147 31.90 -13.85 -11.25
C SER A 147 32.42 -13.16 -9.99
N TYR A 148 32.78 -11.89 -10.12
CA TYR A 148 33.17 -11.01 -9.03
C TYR A 148 32.18 -9.86 -8.97
N GLY A 149 31.42 -9.74 -7.88
CA GLY A 149 30.31 -8.79 -7.81
C GLY A 149 30.00 -8.30 -6.40
N LEU A 150 29.12 -7.31 -6.32
CA LEU A 150 28.62 -6.72 -5.08
C LEU A 150 27.68 -7.69 -4.36
N ILE A 151 27.80 -7.82 -3.03
CA ILE A 151 26.89 -8.68 -2.25
C ILE A 151 25.42 -8.25 -2.40
N GLU A 152 25.17 -6.96 -2.53
CA GLU A 152 23.84 -6.38 -2.75
C GLU A 152 23.91 -5.37 -3.89
N ASP A 153 22.90 -5.36 -4.76
CA ASP A 153 22.94 -4.59 -6.00
C ASP A 153 23.06 -3.08 -5.75
N GLY A 154 23.95 -2.44 -6.49
CA GLY A 154 24.13 -0.98 -6.45
C GLY A 154 24.61 -0.39 -5.12
N TRP A 155 25.16 -1.24 -4.25
CA TRP A 155 25.66 -0.79 -2.95
C TRP A 155 26.90 0.12 -3.11
N ASP A 156 26.91 1.24 -2.39
CA ASP A 156 28.00 2.23 -2.42
C ASP A 156 28.77 2.19 -1.09
N GLN A 157 30.09 2.42 -1.15
CA GLN A 157 30.95 2.67 0.00
C GLN A 157 30.40 3.77 0.92
N LYS A 158 29.77 4.83 0.37
CA LYS A 158 29.15 5.89 1.19
C LYS A 158 27.94 5.40 1.97
N ARG A 159 27.13 4.53 1.34
CA ARG A 159 25.99 3.88 2.00
C ARG A 159 26.49 2.94 3.10
N LEU A 160 27.59 2.22 2.84
CA LEU A 160 28.29 1.44 3.87
C LEU A 160 28.73 2.35 5.03
N GLU A 161 29.42 3.47 4.76
CA GLU A 161 29.84 4.42 5.80
C GLU A 161 28.68 5.01 6.61
N GLU A 162 27.55 5.32 5.96
CA GLU A 162 26.34 5.81 6.63
C GLU A 162 25.66 4.73 7.49
N GLU A 163 25.52 3.52 6.96
CA GLU A 163 24.99 2.38 7.71
C GLU A 163 25.93 1.97 8.87
N LEU A 164 27.25 2.07 8.69
CA LEU A 164 28.26 1.90 9.73
C LEU A 164 28.13 2.94 10.85
N ARG A 165 27.82 4.21 10.51
CA ARG A 165 27.56 5.27 11.50
C ARG A 165 26.29 5.02 12.31
N LEU A 166 25.26 4.45 11.68
CA LEU A 166 23.95 4.22 12.29
C LEU A 166 23.87 2.90 13.07
N ASN A 167 24.67 1.88 12.69
CA ASN A 167 24.53 0.53 13.23
C ASN A 167 25.90 -0.15 13.43
N SER A 168 26.60 0.27 14.48
CA SER A 168 27.94 -0.23 14.86
C SER A 168 28.04 -1.76 15.07
N GLY A 169 26.91 -2.47 15.25
CA GLY A 169 26.87 -3.93 15.38
C GLY A 169 26.87 -4.72 14.06
N TYR A 170 26.76 -4.06 12.91
CA TYR A 170 26.79 -4.72 11.59
C TYR A 170 28.22 -5.16 11.16
N ILE A 171 29.23 -4.66 11.89
CA ILE A 171 30.67 -4.73 11.60
C ILE A 171 31.23 -6.16 11.55
N GLU A 172 30.77 -7.07 12.42
CA GLU A 172 31.37 -8.43 12.49
C GLU A 172 30.90 -9.39 11.39
N LYS A 173 29.76 -9.13 10.74
CA LYS A 173 29.16 -10.11 9.81
C LYS A 173 29.52 -9.93 8.34
N LYS A 174 29.87 -8.71 7.89
CA LYS A 174 30.08 -8.44 6.44
C LYS A 174 31.51 -8.06 6.05
N GLY A 175 32.37 -7.67 7.00
CA GLY A 175 33.77 -7.30 6.75
C GLY A 175 33.95 -6.16 5.75
N ASP A 176 35.20 -5.71 5.56
CA ASP A 176 35.55 -4.63 4.61
C ASP A 176 35.33 -4.97 3.13
N LYS A 177 34.64 -6.07 2.81
CA LYS A 177 34.49 -6.62 1.46
C LYS A 177 33.05 -6.55 0.98
N LEU A 178 32.74 -5.45 0.29
CA LEU A 178 31.48 -5.32 -0.46
C LEU A 178 31.42 -6.24 -1.68
N TRP A 179 32.59 -6.64 -2.19
CA TRP A 179 32.77 -7.48 -3.36
C TRP A 179 33.18 -8.91 -2.99
N ILE A 180 32.49 -9.89 -3.57
CA ILE A 180 32.75 -11.32 -3.37
C ILE A 180 32.78 -12.07 -4.70
N TYR A 181 33.29 -13.29 -4.67
CA TYR A 181 33.18 -14.21 -5.78
C TYR A 181 31.84 -14.96 -5.71
N PHE A 182 31.08 -14.99 -6.80
CA PHE A 182 29.83 -15.73 -6.89
C PHE A 182 30.01 -17.01 -7.70
N GLU A 183 29.76 -18.17 -7.06
CA GLU A 183 29.64 -19.45 -7.76
C GLU A 183 28.35 -19.50 -8.59
N LYS A 184 27.28 -18.89 -8.08
CA LYS A 184 26.03 -18.70 -8.81
C LYS A 184 26.00 -17.31 -9.40
N VAL A 185 26.52 -17.19 -10.61
CA VAL A 185 26.55 -15.96 -11.41
C VAL A 185 25.13 -15.47 -11.71
N THR A 186 24.91 -14.16 -11.66
CA THR A 186 23.57 -13.54 -11.71
C THR A 186 23.42 -12.53 -12.86
N PRO A 187 23.64 -12.95 -14.13
CA PRO A 187 23.58 -12.03 -15.25
C PRO A 187 22.17 -11.42 -15.40
N SER A 188 22.08 -10.09 -15.44
CA SER A 188 20.82 -9.34 -15.54
C SER A 188 19.79 -9.68 -14.46
N SER A 189 20.27 -10.05 -13.27
CA SER A 189 19.45 -10.43 -12.12
C SER A 189 20.03 -9.85 -10.83
N ASN A 190 19.27 -9.88 -9.75
CA ASN A 190 19.75 -9.43 -8.45
C ASN A 190 20.80 -10.41 -7.87
N ASN A 191 21.90 -9.86 -7.35
CA ASN A 191 22.98 -10.65 -6.72
C ASN A 191 22.52 -11.36 -5.44
N LYS A 192 21.59 -10.74 -4.70
CA LYS A 192 20.97 -11.32 -3.50
C LYS A 192 19.56 -11.80 -3.81
N ILE A 193 19.42 -13.10 -3.98
CA ILE A 193 18.11 -13.73 -4.15
C ILE A 193 17.48 -13.93 -2.76
N LEU A 194 16.35 -13.28 -2.51
CA LEU A 194 15.54 -13.51 -1.31
C LEU A 194 14.74 -14.81 -1.49
N GLU A 195 15.41 -15.96 -1.34
CA GLU A 195 14.76 -17.27 -1.52
C GLU A 195 13.81 -17.63 -0.37
N THR A 196 13.94 -16.97 0.78
CA THR A 196 13.10 -17.24 1.95
C THR A 196 12.32 -16.02 2.40
N ASN A 197 11.09 -16.25 2.82
CA ASN A 197 10.26 -15.21 3.42
C ASN A 197 10.51 -15.28 4.93
N GLU A 198 11.14 -14.25 5.49
CA GLU A 198 11.46 -14.17 6.91
C GLU A 198 10.23 -14.44 7.79
N LYS A 199 9.02 -14.07 7.34
CA LYS A 199 7.79 -14.39 8.09
C LYS A 199 7.54 -15.89 8.11
N ILE A 200 7.68 -16.58 6.98
CA ILE A 200 7.48 -18.03 6.87
C ILE A 200 8.55 -18.77 7.70
N ASP A 201 9.80 -18.30 7.68
CA ASP A 201 10.87 -18.90 8.48
C ASP A 201 10.64 -18.66 9.97
N ASN A 202 10.27 -17.45 10.37
CA ASN A 202 9.85 -17.15 11.74
C ASN A 202 8.63 -17.99 12.17
N PHE A 203 7.69 -18.29 11.26
CA PHE A 203 6.57 -19.20 11.55
C PHE A 203 7.04 -20.64 11.71
N LYS A 204 7.96 -21.13 10.86
CA LYS A 204 8.53 -22.48 10.98
C LYS A 204 9.31 -22.65 12.28
N GLU A 205 10.01 -21.61 12.72
CA GLU A 205 10.81 -21.63 13.95
C GLU A 205 9.94 -21.52 15.21
N ASN A 206 9.03 -20.54 15.25
CA ASN A 206 8.24 -20.26 16.45
C ASN A 206 6.94 -21.08 16.57
N ASP A 207 6.37 -21.54 15.45
CA ASP A 207 5.12 -22.29 15.42
C ASP A 207 5.16 -23.42 14.37
N ARG A 208 6.12 -24.32 14.54
CA ARG A 208 6.36 -25.45 13.63
C ARG A 208 5.13 -26.33 13.40
N THR A 209 4.23 -26.44 14.39
CA THR A 209 3.00 -27.23 14.32
C THR A 209 1.78 -26.44 13.83
N GLY A 210 1.88 -25.11 13.73
CA GLY A 210 0.78 -24.22 13.32
C GLY A 210 -0.28 -23.98 14.40
N VAL A 211 -0.06 -24.44 15.64
CA VAL A 211 -1.03 -24.32 16.73
C VAL A 211 -1.17 -22.87 17.18
N GLY A 212 -0.06 -22.13 17.27
CA GLY A 212 -0.08 -20.71 17.62
C GLY A 212 -0.90 -19.86 16.65
N MET A 213 -0.80 -20.14 15.36
CA MET A 213 -1.59 -19.48 14.31
C MET A 213 -3.08 -19.75 14.46
N THR A 214 -3.49 -20.99 14.74
CA THR A 214 -4.92 -21.31 14.93
C THR A 214 -5.50 -20.65 16.18
N LEU A 215 -4.74 -20.63 17.29
CA LEU A 215 -5.18 -20.01 18.55
C LEU A 215 -5.32 -18.50 18.42
N THR A 216 -4.37 -17.84 17.76
CA THR A 216 -4.42 -16.39 17.52
C THR A 216 -5.57 -16.02 16.59
N ALA A 217 -5.77 -16.76 15.49
CA ALA A 217 -6.89 -16.55 14.58
C ALA A 217 -8.24 -16.72 15.29
N MET A 218 -8.40 -17.80 16.06
CA MET A 218 -9.61 -18.05 16.84
C MET A 218 -9.84 -16.95 17.90
N GLY A 219 -8.78 -16.54 18.59
CA GLY A 219 -8.82 -15.46 19.58
C GLY A 219 -9.32 -14.15 19.00
N VAL A 220 -8.81 -13.72 17.84
CA VAL A 220 -9.25 -12.48 17.18
C VAL A 220 -10.73 -12.56 16.79
N VAL A 221 -11.20 -13.70 16.28
CA VAL A 221 -12.60 -13.91 15.92
C VAL A 221 -13.51 -13.82 17.15
N PHE A 222 -13.16 -14.50 18.24
CA PHE A 222 -13.94 -14.44 19.48
C PHE A 222 -13.96 -13.04 20.09
N VAL A 223 -12.82 -12.33 20.08
CA VAL A 223 -12.75 -10.94 20.56
C VAL A 223 -13.63 -10.03 19.70
N GLY A 224 -13.61 -10.22 18.37
CA GLY A 224 -14.47 -9.48 17.45
C GLY A 224 -15.97 -9.71 17.71
N LEU A 225 -16.38 -10.97 17.88
CA LEU A 225 -17.77 -11.33 18.20
C LEU A 225 -18.19 -10.81 19.57
N LEU A 226 -17.31 -10.88 20.57
CA LEU A 226 -17.58 -10.36 21.91
C LEU A 226 -17.73 -8.84 21.91
N LEU A 227 -16.87 -8.11 21.18
CA LEU A 227 -17.02 -6.67 20.99
C LEU A 227 -18.34 -6.32 20.31
N LEU A 228 -18.69 -7.04 19.24
CA LEU A 228 -19.95 -6.83 18.52
C LEU A 228 -21.17 -7.07 19.43
N PHE A 229 -21.14 -8.14 20.24
CA PHE A 229 -22.16 -8.42 21.24
C PHE A 229 -22.27 -7.30 22.27
N LEU A 230 -21.16 -6.79 22.80
CA LEU A 230 -21.16 -5.69 23.77
C LEU A 230 -21.73 -4.39 23.18
N ILE A 231 -21.42 -4.11 21.90
CA ILE A 231 -21.97 -2.96 21.18
C ILE A 231 -23.49 -3.09 21.06
N PHE A 232 -23.99 -4.21 20.54
CA PHE A 232 -25.44 -4.41 20.38
C PHE A 232 -26.18 -4.40 21.73
N LYS A 233 -25.60 -5.03 22.76
CA LYS A 233 -26.14 -5.01 24.12
C LYS A 233 -26.22 -3.59 24.69
N SER A 234 -25.20 -2.76 24.44
CA SER A 234 -25.17 -1.37 24.88
C SER A 234 -26.21 -0.52 24.15
N ILE A 235 -26.31 -0.66 22.83
CA ILE A 235 -27.34 0.00 22.01
C ILE A 235 -28.74 -0.39 22.49
N GLY A 236 -28.99 -1.69 22.72
CA GLY A 236 -30.26 -2.19 23.21
C GLY A 236 -30.66 -1.58 24.56
N ARG A 237 -29.73 -1.54 25.53
CA ARG A 237 -29.99 -0.90 26.84
C ARG A 237 -30.28 0.60 26.71
N ILE A 238 -29.52 1.31 25.87
CA ILE A 238 -29.71 2.75 25.66
C ILE A 238 -31.07 3.02 25.00
N ALA A 239 -31.43 2.24 23.98
CA ALA A 239 -32.71 2.36 23.28
C ALA A 239 -33.89 2.15 24.24
N VAL A 240 -33.87 1.08 25.03
CA VAL A 240 -34.91 0.80 26.05
C VAL A 240 -34.98 1.93 27.08
N GLY A 241 -33.83 2.40 27.58
CA GLY A 241 -33.76 3.51 28.54
C GLY A 241 -34.32 4.84 28.00
N LEU A 242 -34.09 5.14 26.72
CA LEU A 242 -34.64 6.33 26.05
C LEU A 242 -36.15 6.20 25.84
N THR A 243 -36.65 5.02 25.49
CA THR A 243 -38.08 4.75 25.35
C THR A 243 -38.81 4.95 26.67
N HIS A 244 -38.31 4.36 27.77
CA HIS A 244 -38.89 4.60 29.10
C HIS A 244 -38.88 6.09 29.46
N ARG A 245 -37.81 6.84 29.17
CA ARG A 245 -37.76 8.29 29.40
C ARG A 245 -38.77 9.08 28.57
N ARG A 246 -39.07 8.65 27.34
CA ARG A 246 -40.09 9.29 26.48
C ARG A 246 -41.50 9.02 26.98
N VAL A 247 -41.80 7.76 27.33
CA VAL A 247 -43.11 7.34 27.88
C VAL A 247 -43.43 8.10 29.18
N MET A 248 -42.43 8.25 30.06
CA MET A 248 -42.56 9.02 31.30
C MET A 248 -42.93 10.49 31.04
N LYS A 249 -42.34 11.11 30.02
CA LYS A 249 -42.59 12.52 29.65
C LYS A 249 -43.96 12.73 28.99
N THR A 250 -44.44 11.79 28.18
CA THR A 250 -45.74 11.88 27.52
C THR A 250 -46.90 11.53 28.45
N ALA A 251 -46.71 10.60 29.38
CA ALA A 251 -47.73 10.21 30.34
C ALA A 251 -47.80 11.15 31.57
N GLY A 252 -46.78 11.98 31.81
CA GLY A 252 -46.73 12.89 32.97
C GLY A 252 -46.56 12.16 34.32
N VAL A 253 -45.95 10.98 34.30
CA VAL A 253 -45.90 10.03 35.43
C VAL A 253 -44.48 9.98 36.03
N THR A 254 -44.36 9.89 37.37
CA THR A 254 -43.05 9.78 38.05
C THR A 254 -42.41 8.40 37.86
N LYS A 255 -41.09 8.30 38.06
CA LYS A 255 -40.28 7.08 37.83
C LYS A 255 -40.77 5.85 38.61
N GLU A 256 -41.43 6.07 39.74
CA GLU A 256 -42.00 5.03 40.61
C GLU A 256 -43.36 4.54 40.09
N GLN A 257 -44.23 5.44 39.63
CA GLN A 257 -45.56 5.09 39.10
C GLN A 257 -45.49 4.33 37.77
N ALA A 258 -44.55 4.67 36.89
CA ALA A 258 -44.40 3.97 35.61
C ALA A 258 -43.65 2.63 35.72
N LYS A 259 -42.94 2.37 36.83
CA LYS A 259 -42.43 1.03 37.13
C LYS A 259 -43.60 0.06 37.40
N GLY A 260 -44.64 0.52 38.10
CA GLY A 260 -45.88 -0.23 38.34
C GLY A 260 -46.77 -0.41 37.10
N ILE A 261 -46.71 0.49 36.12
CA ILE A 261 -47.42 0.32 34.84
C ILE A 261 -46.73 -0.71 33.94
N SER A 262 -45.39 -0.77 33.94
CA SER A 262 -44.63 -1.75 33.16
C SER A 262 -44.60 -3.17 33.78
N GLU A 263 -45.10 -3.33 35.00
CA GLU A 263 -45.15 -4.60 35.73
C GLU A 263 -46.51 -5.30 35.68
N GLN A 264 -47.49 -4.78 34.93
CA GLN A 264 -48.74 -5.52 34.74
C GLN A 264 -48.47 -6.76 33.89
N SER A 265 -48.85 -7.94 34.40
CA SER A 265 -48.63 -9.21 33.70
C SER A 265 -49.37 -9.23 32.37
N GLY A 266 -48.85 -9.98 31.40
CA GLY A 266 -49.47 -10.13 30.08
C GLY A 266 -50.94 -10.56 30.13
N ASP A 267 -51.34 -11.19 31.23
CA ASP A 267 -52.71 -11.66 31.48
C ASP A 267 -53.69 -10.49 31.65
N VAL A 268 -53.25 -9.38 32.26
CA VAL A 268 -54.09 -8.18 32.43
C VAL A 268 -54.34 -7.52 31.08
N TYR A 269 -53.31 -7.45 30.22
CA TYR A 269 -53.46 -6.95 28.85
C TYR A 269 -54.35 -7.86 28.00
N ALA A 270 -54.23 -9.19 28.15
CA ALA A 270 -55.09 -10.14 27.47
C ALA A 270 -56.55 -10.00 27.93
N ALA A 271 -56.81 -9.82 29.23
CA ALA A 271 -58.14 -9.62 29.78
C ALA A 271 -58.76 -8.29 29.30
N ILE A 272 -57.99 -7.20 29.25
CA ILE A 272 -58.46 -5.91 28.71
C ILE A 272 -58.80 -6.04 27.22
N ALA A 273 -57.95 -6.71 26.44
CA ALA A 273 -58.21 -6.93 25.02
C ALA A 273 -59.48 -7.77 24.79
N MET A 274 -59.68 -8.82 25.59
CA MET A 274 -60.89 -9.65 25.53
C MET A 274 -62.15 -8.87 25.94
N ALA A 275 -62.08 -8.07 27.01
CA ALA A 275 -63.19 -7.24 27.45
C ALA A 275 -63.58 -6.17 26.42
N ILE A 276 -62.61 -5.57 25.73
CA ILE A 276 -62.88 -4.63 24.63
C ILE A 276 -63.53 -5.35 23.45
N TYR A 277 -63.03 -6.53 23.08
CA TYR A 277 -63.60 -7.35 22.00
C TYR A 277 -65.07 -7.69 22.28
N GLU A 278 -65.36 -8.17 23.48
CA GLU A 278 -66.72 -8.51 23.92
C GLU A 278 -67.63 -7.28 24.00
N ALA A 279 -67.11 -6.15 24.47
CA ALA A 279 -67.84 -4.88 24.51
C ALA A 279 -68.15 -4.34 23.10
N THR A 280 -67.33 -4.63 22.09
CA THR A 280 -67.59 -4.25 20.69
C THR A 280 -68.54 -5.20 19.96
N GLU A 281 -68.75 -6.42 20.45
CA GLU A 281 -69.73 -7.38 19.91
C GLU A 281 -71.13 -7.24 20.52
N LEU A 282 -71.33 -6.32 21.50
CA LEU A 282 -72.66 -5.88 21.89
C LEU A 282 -73.26 -5.03 20.76
N HIS A 283 -73.90 -5.71 19.81
CA HIS A 283 -74.77 -5.08 18.83
C HIS A 283 -75.80 -4.19 19.56
N ASP A 284 -75.91 -2.92 19.17
CA ASP A 284 -77.03 -2.08 19.57
C ASP A 284 -78.32 -2.78 19.10
N GLU A 285 -79.25 -3.12 20.00
CA GLU A 285 -80.59 -3.53 19.58
C GLU A 285 -81.27 -2.30 18.95
N GLU A 286 -81.21 -2.21 17.62
CA GLU A 286 -81.84 -1.14 16.87
C GLU A 286 -83.38 -1.27 16.98
N ASN A 287 -84.00 -0.31 17.65
CA ASN A 287 -85.46 -0.23 17.76
C ASN A 287 -86.06 0.06 16.37
N THR A 288 -86.82 -0.86 15.78
CA THR A 288 -87.34 -0.79 14.39
C THR A 288 -88.40 0.30 14.13
N ILE A 289 -88.57 1.24 15.05
CA ILE A 289 -89.54 2.34 14.94
C ILE A 289 -88.82 3.62 14.51
N LEU A 290 -88.86 3.91 13.21
CA LEU A 290 -88.38 5.17 12.64
C LEU A 290 -89.33 6.33 12.98
N THR A 291 -88.98 7.14 13.98
CA THR A 291 -89.75 8.36 14.32
C THR A 291 -89.14 9.58 13.62
N ILE A 292 -89.64 9.94 12.44
CA ILE A 292 -89.19 11.13 11.72
C ILE A 292 -89.89 12.36 12.31
N LYS A 293 -89.15 13.20 13.05
CA LYS A 293 -89.63 14.52 13.47
C LYS A 293 -89.31 15.55 12.38
N ASN A 294 -90.34 16.07 11.72
CA ASN A 294 -90.19 17.18 10.78
C ASN A 294 -89.77 18.45 11.53
N ALA A 295 -88.51 18.86 11.40
CA ALA A 295 -88.03 20.14 11.89
C ALA A 295 -88.28 21.22 10.82
N ALA A 296 -89.21 22.14 11.08
CA ALA A 296 -89.54 23.28 10.22
C ALA A 296 -88.46 24.38 10.25
N ARG A 297 -87.21 24.05 9.92
CA ARG A 297 -86.17 25.06 9.68
C ARG A 297 -86.01 25.25 8.17
N HIS A 298 -86.42 26.42 7.69
CA HIS A 298 -86.44 26.78 6.28
C HIS A 298 -85.05 26.95 5.62
N TYR A 299 -83.95 26.79 6.36
CA TYR A 299 -82.61 26.77 5.77
C TYR A 299 -81.67 25.85 6.55
N SER A 300 -80.82 25.13 5.80
CA SER A 300 -79.74 24.30 6.33
C SER A 300 -78.52 25.18 6.65
N PRO A 301 -77.89 25.07 7.83
CA PRO A 301 -76.66 25.78 8.16
C PRO A 301 -75.49 25.42 7.25
N TRP A 302 -75.60 24.32 6.50
CA TRP A 302 -74.48 23.74 5.76
C TRP A 302 -74.09 24.49 4.48
N SER A 303 -74.90 25.43 3.99
CA SER A 303 -74.58 26.24 2.79
C SER A 303 -74.49 27.75 3.01
N SER A 304 -74.40 28.23 4.26
CA SER A 304 -74.38 29.68 4.49
C SER A 304 -73.04 30.31 4.04
N LYS A 305 -73.10 31.11 2.97
CA LYS A 305 -71.94 31.79 2.34
C LYS A 305 -71.21 32.77 3.27
N ILE A 306 -71.81 33.14 4.39
CA ILE A 306 -71.18 33.96 5.43
C ILE A 306 -69.93 33.29 6.04
N TYR A 307 -69.87 31.95 6.09
CA TYR A 307 -68.67 31.25 6.57
C TYR A 307 -67.57 31.09 5.49
N THR A 308 -67.84 31.45 4.23
CA THR A 308 -66.90 31.27 3.11
C THR A 308 -66.26 32.57 2.62
N LEU A 309 -66.64 33.72 3.19
CA LEU A 309 -66.02 35.01 2.87
C LEU A 309 -64.75 35.21 3.69
N ARG A 310 -63.66 35.57 3.01
CA ARG A 310 -62.33 35.77 3.61
C ARG A 310 -62.30 37.11 4.35
N GLU A 311 -62.02 37.09 5.65
CA GLU A 311 -61.87 38.31 6.44
C GLU A 311 -60.61 39.09 6.01
N ALA A 312 -60.72 40.40 5.84
CA ALA A 312 -59.58 41.26 5.54
C ALA A 312 -58.73 41.48 6.80
N PRO A 313 -57.39 41.45 6.70
CA PRO A 313 -56.52 41.62 7.86
C PRO A 313 -56.66 43.03 8.45
N LYS A 314 -56.74 43.10 9.78
CA LYS A 314 -56.77 44.36 10.54
C LYS A 314 -55.41 45.06 10.37
N ARG A 315 -55.45 46.35 9.99
CA ARG A 315 -54.28 47.23 9.91
C ARG A 315 -53.68 47.50 11.28
#